data_AF-A0A023EPV7-F1
#
_entry.id   AF-A0A023EPV7-F1
#
_cell.length_a   1.000
_cell.length_b   1.000
_cell.length_c   1.000
_cell.angle_alpha   90.00
_cell.angle_beta   90.00
_cell.angle_gamma   90.00
#
_symmetry.space_group_name_H-M   'P 1'
#
loop_
_entity.id
_entity.type
_entity.pdbx_description
1 polymer ?
#
loop_
_entity_poly.entity_id
_entity_poly.type
_entity_poly.pdbx_seq_one_letter_code
_entity_poly.pdbx_strand_id
1 'polypeptide(L)'
;MRVLVKIAILIAISLCLFHHVQSQAKGKGSQTLSEKVQQLLDMNAKRPVMRFNGNRFRDFVKSAPRNYSVVIMFTAMAPARQCVICRHAHDEYTIVANSYRYSQTYSNKLFFAMVDFDEGSDVFQMLRLNTAPVFIHFPAKGKPKPADTMDIQRVGVSAEVIGKWIQERTDIQIRIFRPPNYSATVAILMLTAFVGGFLYLRRNNLDFLYNKQMWGFLAVIFCFAMVSGQMWNHIRSPPFVHKGQNGGIAYIHGSSQGQLVIETYIVMFLNAMIVAGMILLTESGWQSDPRKGKIAAVVGLVLVAVFFSLILSIFRSKAQGYPYSFLFK
;
A
#
# COMPACT_ATOMS: atom_id res chain seq x y z
N MET A 1 51.96 16.44 59.30
CA MET A 1 52.09 15.74 58.01
C MET A 1 51.57 14.29 58.04
N ARG A 2 51.87 13.45 59.06
CA ARG A 2 51.42 12.04 59.12
C ARG A 2 49.90 11.82 59.27
N VAL A 3 49.16 12.76 59.85
CA VAL A 3 47.68 12.65 60.04
C VAL A 3 46.92 12.92 58.74
N LEU A 4 47.36 13.93 57.96
CA LEU A 4 46.78 14.25 56.65
C LEU A 4 46.90 13.10 55.64
N VAL A 5 48.03 12.38 55.65
CA VAL A 5 48.23 11.20 54.79
C VAL A 5 47.29 10.06 55.16
N LYS A 6 47.04 9.82 56.46
CA LYS A 6 46.10 8.79 56.91
C LYS A 6 44.65 9.10 56.52
N ILE A 7 44.25 10.37 56.58
CA ILE A 7 42.91 10.82 56.16
C ILE A 7 42.74 10.68 54.65
N ALA A 8 43.76 11.05 53.86
CA ALA A 8 43.73 10.89 52.40
C ALA A 8 43.62 9.41 51.97
N ILE A 9 44.31 8.50 52.66
CA ILE A 9 44.22 7.05 52.40
C ILE A 9 42.83 6.50 52.75
N LEU A 10 42.24 6.93 53.87
CA LEU A 10 40.87 6.53 54.25
C LEU A 10 39.81 7.01 53.25
N ILE A 11 39.95 8.23 52.74
CA ILE A 11 39.05 8.78 51.72
C ILE A 11 39.20 8.02 50.39
N ALA A 12 40.43 7.69 50.00
CA ALA A 12 40.69 6.90 48.78
C ALA A 12 40.11 5.49 48.87
N ILE A 13 40.26 4.82 50.03
CA ILE A 13 39.67 3.48 50.27
C ILE A 13 38.14 3.54 50.25
N SER A 14 37.55 4.59 50.86
CA SER A 14 36.10 4.81 50.82
C SER A 14 35.59 5.00 49.39
N LEU A 15 36.25 5.85 48.58
CA LEU A 15 35.90 6.08 47.17
C LEU A 15 36.05 4.81 46.32
N CYS A 16 37.08 4.00 46.56
CA CYS A 16 37.25 2.72 45.87
C CYS A 16 36.16 1.71 46.24
N LEU A 17 35.74 1.66 47.52
CA LEU A 17 34.65 0.80 47.97
C LEU A 17 33.30 1.23 47.36
N PHE A 18 33.03 2.53 47.28
CA PHE A 18 31.83 3.06 46.62
C PHE A 18 31.81 2.74 45.12
N HIS A 19 32.94 2.87 44.42
CA HIS A 19 33.04 2.47 43.00
C HIS A 19 32.84 0.97 42.78
N HIS A 20 33.33 0.13 43.70
CA HIS A 20 33.19 -1.33 43.58
C HIS A 20 31.74 -1.79 43.82
N VAL A 21 31.01 -1.14 44.72
CA VAL A 21 29.58 -1.38 44.97
C VAL A 21 28.74 -0.92 43.78
N GLN A 22 29.05 0.22 43.18
CA GLN A 22 28.31 0.71 42.01
C GLN A 22 28.54 -0.16 40.76
N SER A 23 29.72 -0.78 40.64
CA SER A 23 30.06 -1.65 39.50
C SER A 23 29.44 -3.05 39.57
N GLN A 24 29.07 -3.55 40.76
CA GLN A 24 28.39 -4.85 40.90
C GLN A 24 26.87 -4.79 40.62
N ALA A 25 26.26 -3.61 40.55
CA ALA A 25 24.82 -3.46 40.27
C ALA A 25 24.43 -3.60 38.78
N LYS A 26 25.40 -3.89 37.88
CA LYS A 26 25.14 -4.07 36.44
C LYS A 26 25.56 -5.46 35.93
N GLY A 27 25.26 -6.49 36.72
CA GLY A 27 25.19 -7.86 36.19
C GLY A 27 24.04 -7.97 35.20
N LYS A 28 24.27 -8.55 34.01
CA LYS A 28 23.25 -8.98 33.05
C LYS A 28 22.40 -10.10 33.67
N GLY A 29 21.56 -9.77 34.65
CA GLY A 29 20.52 -10.64 35.16
C GLY A 29 19.37 -10.69 34.17
N SER A 30 18.86 -11.89 33.90
CA SER A 30 17.63 -12.08 33.11
C SER A 30 16.54 -11.15 33.63
N GLN A 31 16.07 -10.22 32.80
CA GLN A 31 14.96 -9.32 33.15
C GLN A 31 13.79 -10.10 33.72
N THR A 32 13.24 -9.63 34.83
CA THR A 32 12.09 -10.28 35.47
C THR A 32 10.85 -10.16 34.59
N LEU A 33 9.86 -11.06 34.74
CA LEU A 33 8.64 -11.03 33.93
C LEU A 33 7.91 -9.69 34.05
N SER A 34 7.83 -9.15 35.27
CA SER A 34 7.21 -7.86 35.56
C SER A 34 7.93 -6.70 34.87
N GLU A 35 9.26 -6.68 34.89
CA GLU A 35 10.05 -5.68 34.17
C GLU A 35 9.82 -5.73 32.66
N LYS A 36 9.76 -6.93 32.07
CA LYS A 36 9.49 -7.08 30.63
C LYS A 36 8.11 -6.54 30.26
N VAL A 37 7.08 -6.89 31.03
CA VAL A 37 5.72 -6.42 30.80
C VAL A 37 5.63 -4.91 30.97
N GLN A 38 6.27 -4.34 32.00
CA GLN A 38 6.29 -2.90 32.20
C GLN A 38 6.97 -2.17 31.04
N GLN A 39 8.11 -2.67 30.56
CA GLN A 39 8.80 -2.10 29.40
C GLN A 39 7.93 -2.16 28.13
N LEU A 40 7.19 -3.25 27.91
CA LEU A 40 6.24 -3.36 26.80
C LEU A 40 5.08 -2.37 26.94
N LEU A 41 4.56 -2.16 28.15
CA LEU A 41 3.51 -1.16 28.41
C LEU A 41 4.03 0.26 28.14
N ASP A 42 5.23 0.59 28.60
CA ASP A 42 5.85 1.91 28.38
C ASP A 42 6.10 2.18 26.89
N MET A 43 6.50 1.15 26.14
CA MET A 43 6.65 1.25 24.68
C MET A 43 5.30 1.37 23.96
N ASN A 44 4.29 0.59 24.38
CA ASN A 44 2.94 0.62 23.82
C ASN A 44 2.24 1.96 24.05
N ALA A 45 2.50 2.61 25.20
CA ALA A 45 2.00 3.95 25.51
C ALA A 45 2.48 5.00 24.48
N LYS A 46 3.73 4.86 24.01
CA LYS A 46 4.33 5.76 23.00
C LYS A 46 3.83 5.45 21.59
N ARG A 47 3.77 4.16 21.21
CA ARG A 47 3.34 3.73 19.88
C ARG A 47 2.54 2.43 19.97
N PRO A 48 1.38 2.34 19.30
CA PRO A 48 0.53 1.14 19.31
C PRO A 48 1.22 -0.07 18.64
N VAL A 49 2.09 0.18 17.67
CA VAL A 49 2.92 -0.84 17.00
C VAL A 49 4.38 -0.58 17.37
N MET A 50 4.97 -1.50 18.12
CA MET A 50 6.35 -1.39 18.59
C MET A 50 7.34 -1.87 17.53
N ARG A 51 8.40 -1.10 17.27
CA ARG A 51 9.49 -1.53 16.38
C ARG A 51 10.53 -2.34 17.14
N PHE A 52 10.76 -3.57 16.68
CA PHE A 52 11.75 -4.49 17.24
C PHE A 52 12.89 -4.72 16.25
N ASN A 53 14.11 -4.70 16.79
CA ASN A 53 15.30 -5.22 16.15
C ASN A 53 15.53 -6.68 16.57
N GLY A 54 16.59 -7.32 16.05
CA GLY A 54 16.91 -8.71 16.40
C GLY A 54 17.09 -8.98 17.89
N ASN A 55 17.65 -8.01 18.64
CA ASN A 55 17.84 -8.15 20.10
C ASN A 55 16.51 -8.06 20.86
N ARG A 56 15.69 -7.03 20.58
CA ARG A 56 14.36 -6.89 21.20
C ARG A 56 13.44 -8.05 20.88
N PHE A 57 13.52 -8.59 19.66
CA PHE A 57 12.79 -9.80 19.30
C PHE A 57 13.23 -10.99 20.18
N ARG A 58 14.53 -11.19 20.37
CA ARG A 58 15.03 -12.23 21.28
C ARG A 58 14.56 -12.02 22.72
N ASP A 59 14.62 -10.79 23.21
CA ASP A 59 14.33 -10.47 24.62
C ASP A 59 12.85 -10.52 24.96
N PHE A 60 11.96 -9.98 24.11
CA PHE A 60 10.52 -9.90 24.40
C PHE A 60 9.69 -11.01 23.75
N VAL A 61 10.18 -11.64 22.67
CA VAL A 61 9.38 -12.60 21.88
C VAL A 61 9.91 -14.02 22.02
N LYS A 62 11.23 -14.22 22.00
CA LYS A 62 11.82 -15.57 22.05
C LYS A 62 12.10 -16.03 23.47
N SER A 63 12.65 -15.16 24.32
CA SER A 63 13.05 -15.51 25.68
C SER A 63 11.83 -15.80 26.56
N ALA A 64 12.00 -16.74 27.50
CA ALA A 64 11.07 -16.98 28.59
C ALA A 64 11.49 -16.14 29.81
N PRO A 65 10.62 -15.90 30.81
CA PRO A 65 9.19 -16.21 30.87
C PRO A 65 8.31 -15.19 30.09
N ARG A 66 7.13 -15.62 29.63
CA ARG A 66 6.10 -14.75 29.02
C ARG A 66 4.69 -15.12 29.53
N ASN A 67 3.88 -14.12 29.83
CA ASN A 67 2.45 -14.25 30.15
C ASN A 67 1.56 -13.46 29.17
N TYR A 68 2.14 -13.02 28.05
CA TYR A 68 1.51 -12.22 27.01
C TYR A 68 1.75 -12.86 25.65
N SER A 69 0.78 -12.68 24.76
CA SER A 69 0.88 -12.94 23.33
C SER A 69 1.41 -11.72 22.60
N VAL A 70 2.23 -11.96 21.58
CA VAL A 70 2.74 -10.90 20.71
C VAL A 70 2.36 -11.23 19.28
N VAL A 71 1.66 -10.32 18.62
CA VAL A 71 1.44 -10.39 17.17
C VAL A 71 2.53 -9.57 16.51
N ILE A 72 3.22 -10.15 15.53
CA ILE A 72 4.35 -9.50 14.87
C ILE A 72 4.12 -9.46 13.37
N MET A 73 4.26 -8.25 12.82
CA MET A 73 4.36 -8.04 11.37
C MET A 73 5.83 -8.00 10.95
N PHE A 74 6.24 -8.98 10.15
CA PHE A 74 7.50 -8.97 9.43
C PHE A 74 7.32 -8.18 8.14
N THR A 75 8.12 -7.14 7.93
CA THR A 75 7.95 -6.21 6.80
C THR A 75 9.29 -5.77 6.21
N ALA A 76 9.24 -5.09 5.06
CA ALA A 76 10.41 -4.52 4.40
C ALA A 76 10.03 -3.16 3.80
N MET A 77 9.98 -2.11 4.63
CA MET A 77 9.47 -0.79 4.24
C MET A 77 10.52 0.18 3.73
N ALA A 78 11.81 -0.19 3.79
CA ALA A 78 12.88 0.66 3.28
C ALA A 78 12.64 1.01 1.80
N PRO A 79 12.84 2.28 1.38
CA PRO A 79 12.59 2.70 0.01
C PRO A 79 13.36 1.89 -1.05
N ALA A 80 14.54 1.39 -0.71
CA ALA A 80 15.36 0.53 -1.56
C ALA A 80 14.69 -0.81 -1.93
N ARG A 81 13.73 -1.30 -1.12
CA ARG A 81 13.03 -2.58 -1.32
C ARG A 81 11.78 -2.46 -2.20
N GLN A 82 11.26 -1.24 -2.41
CA GLN A 82 10.08 -0.96 -3.23
C GLN A 82 8.84 -1.84 -2.92
N CYS A 83 8.68 -2.31 -1.68
CA CYS A 83 7.55 -3.16 -1.29
C CYS A 83 6.28 -2.34 -1.04
N VAL A 84 5.43 -2.22 -2.07
CA VAL A 84 4.16 -1.48 -1.99
C VAL A 84 3.17 -2.15 -1.03
N ILE A 85 3.03 -3.48 -1.12
CA ILE A 85 2.14 -4.26 -0.26
C ILE A 85 2.53 -4.18 1.22
N CYS A 86 3.82 -4.04 1.53
CA CYS A 86 4.31 -3.89 2.91
C CYS A 86 3.80 -2.60 3.57
N ARG A 87 3.69 -1.50 2.79
CA ARG A 87 3.15 -0.23 3.29
C ARG A 87 1.66 -0.34 3.56
N HIS A 88 0.91 -0.89 2.59
CA HIS A 88 -0.53 -1.10 2.75
C HIS A 88 -0.85 -2.01 3.94
N ALA A 89 -0.11 -3.12 4.10
CA ALA A 89 -0.25 -4.02 5.23
C ALA A 89 0.12 -3.35 6.57
N HIS A 90 1.12 -2.47 6.59
CA HIS A 90 1.49 -1.71 7.78
C HIS A 90 0.39 -0.74 8.23
N ASP A 91 -0.27 -0.07 7.27
CA ASP A 91 -1.36 0.86 7.56
C ASP A 91 -2.55 0.12 8.18
N GLU A 92 -3.00 -0.99 7.55
CA GLU A 92 -4.09 -1.82 8.09
C GLU A 92 -3.73 -2.44 9.45
N TYR A 93 -2.49 -2.90 9.63
CA TYR A 93 -2.01 -3.44 10.91
C TYR A 93 -1.99 -2.36 12.02
N THR A 94 -1.64 -1.12 11.67
CA THR A 94 -1.65 0.01 12.60
C THR A 94 -3.08 0.38 13.01
N ILE A 95 -4.05 0.26 12.11
CA ILE A 95 -5.48 0.44 12.42
C ILE A 95 -5.94 -0.59 13.46
N VAL A 96 -5.56 -1.86 13.30
CA VAL A 96 -5.89 -2.92 14.28
C VAL A 96 -5.28 -2.62 15.65
N ALA A 97 -3.99 -2.26 15.70
CA ALA A 97 -3.30 -1.97 16.95
C ALA A 97 -3.89 -0.74 17.67
N ASN A 98 -4.25 0.32 16.93
CA ASN A 98 -4.95 1.47 17.48
C ASN A 98 -6.36 1.10 17.97
N SER A 99 -7.10 0.32 17.19
CA SER A 99 -8.44 -0.14 17.57
C SER A 99 -8.40 -0.96 18.86
N TYR A 100 -7.37 -1.79 19.05
CA TYR A 100 -7.15 -2.52 20.29
C TYR A 100 -6.84 -1.60 21.47
N ARG A 101 -5.98 -0.60 21.27
CA ARG A 101 -5.60 0.38 22.31
C ARG A 101 -6.80 1.13 22.87
N TYR A 102 -7.78 1.46 22.03
CA TYR A 102 -9.00 2.16 22.44
C TYR A 102 -10.20 1.22 22.72
N SER A 103 -9.99 -0.10 22.64
CA SER A 103 -11.04 -1.09 22.91
C SER A 103 -11.28 -1.26 24.42
N GLN A 104 -12.51 -1.57 24.80
CA GLN A 104 -12.85 -2.01 26.16
C GLN A 104 -12.20 -3.35 26.53
N THR A 105 -11.80 -4.15 25.53
CA THR A 105 -11.11 -5.44 25.71
C THR A 105 -9.59 -5.28 25.82
N TYR A 106 -9.09 -4.05 25.97
CA TYR A 106 -7.66 -3.79 26.14
C TYR A 106 -7.11 -4.51 27.38
N SER A 107 -5.97 -5.18 27.23
CA SER A 107 -5.32 -5.95 28.27
C SER A 107 -3.80 -5.93 28.09
N ASN A 108 -3.05 -6.16 29.17
CA ASN A 108 -1.59 -6.34 29.13
C ASN A 108 -1.16 -7.75 28.66
N LYS A 109 -2.07 -8.52 28.05
CA LYS A 109 -1.82 -9.88 27.56
C LYS A 109 -1.60 -9.94 26.05
N LEU A 110 -1.82 -8.85 25.31
CA LEU A 110 -1.65 -8.80 23.86
C LEU A 110 -0.88 -7.56 23.46
N PHE A 111 0.20 -7.75 22.70
CA PHE A 111 1.04 -6.67 22.20
C PHE A 111 1.24 -6.77 20.69
N PHE A 112 1.35 -5.62 20.04
CA PHE A 112 1.58 -5.50 18.60
C PHE A 112 2.98 -4.98 18.34
N ALA A 113 3.72 -5.68 17.49
CA ALA A 113 5.07 -5.30 17.12
C ALA A 113 5.33 -5.52 15.62
N MET A 114 6.40 -4.91 15.14
CA MET A 114 6.87 -5.08 13.77
C MET A 114 8.38 -5.25 13.75
N VAL A 115 8.87 -6.04 12.81
CA VAL A 115 10.30 -6.23 12.53
C VAL A 115 10.51 -5.92 11.07
N ASP A 116 11.34 -4.91 10.78
CA ASP A 116 11.74 -4.60 9.41
C ASP A 116 12.96 -5.45 9.02
N PHE A 117 13.01 -5.90 7.77
CA PHE A 117 14.11 -6.70 7.23
C PHE A 117 15.47 -6.03 7.41
N ASP A 118 15.57 -4.71 7.19
CA ASP A 118 16.85 -4.01 7.28
C ASP A 118 17.28 -3.76 8.75
N GLU A 119 16.35 -3.79 9.71
CA GLU A 119 16.64 -3.68 11.16
C GLU A 119 16.84 -5.04 11.86
N GLY A 120 16.40 -6.15 11.24
CA GLY A 120 16.30 -7.46 11.88
C GLY A 120 16.45 -8.64 10.92
N SER A 121 17.36 -8.54 9.94
CA SER A 121 17.62 -9.59 8.94
C SER A 121 17.96 -10.95 9.56
N ASP A 122 18.59 -10.96 10.74
CA ASP A 122 18.87 -12.14 11.54
C ASP A 122 17.61 -12.88 12.01
N VAL A 123 16.53 -12.15 12.29
CA VAL A 123 15.22 -12.73 12.65
C VAL A 123 14.54 -13.38 11.44
N PHE A 124 14.64 -12.76 10.26
CA PHE A 124 14.10 -13.32 9.02
C PHE A 124 14.80 -14.65 8.67
N GLN A 125 16.12 -14.71 8.82
CA GLN A 125 16.89 -15.95 8.63
C GLN A 125 16.52 -17.00 9.70
N MET A 126 16.39 -16.59 10.96
CA MET A 126 16.01 -17.49 12.06
C MET A 126 14.64 -18.15 11.85
N LEU A 127 13.69 -17.40 11.29
CA LEU A 127 12.33 -17.88 11.02
C LEU A 127 12.16 -18.44 9.60
N ARG A 128 13.23 -18.44 8.78
CA ARG A 128 13.22 -18.88 7.37
C ARG A 128 12.17 -18.15 6.52
N LEU A 129 12.02 -16.84 6.75
CA LEU A 129 11.11 -15.98 6.00
C LEU A 129 11.83 -15.41 4.77
N ASN A 130 11.35 -15.79 3.58
CA ASN A 130 11.88 -15.33 2.29
C ASN A 130 11.04 -14.20 1.66
N THR A 131 9.88 -13.91 2.24
CA THR A 131 8.89 -12.96 1.70
C THR A 131 8.41 -12.00 2.79
N ALA A 132 7.95 -10.82 2.39
CA ALA A 132 7.29 -9.85 3.24
C ALA A 132 6.07 -9.26 2.51
N PRO A 133 5.02 -8.83 3.21
CA PRO A 133 4.82 -8.92 4.66
C PRO A 133 4.38 -10.32 5.13
N VAL A 134 4.64 -10.67 6.39
CA VAL A 134 4.15 -11.89 7.05
C VAL A 134 3.67 -11.56 8.46
N PHE A 135 2.49 -12.04 8.86
CA PHE A 135 1.97 -11.89 10.22
C PHE A 135 2.08 -13.21 10.98
N ILE A 136 2.71 -13.17 12.16
CA ILE A 136 2.85 -14.34 13.04
C ILE A 136 2.42 -13.98 14.45
N HIS A 137 1.59 -14.83 15.05
CA HIS A 137 1.23 -14.78 16.44
C HIS A 137 2.20 -15.64 17.26
N PHE A 138 2.80 -15.04 18.28
CA PHE A 138 3.64 -15.73 19.25
C PHE A 138 2.85 -15.90 20.55
N PRO A 139 2.42 -17.12 20.90
CA PRO A 139 1.68 -17.35 22.13
C PRO A 139 2.58 -17.15 23.36
N ALA A 140 1.94 -16.87 24.51
CA ALA A 140 2.63 -16.75 25.80
C ALA A 140 3.41 -18.01 26.19
N LYS A 141 2.91 -19.20 25.81
CA LYS A 141 3.55 -20.49 26.07
C LYS A 141 3.75 -21.28 24.79
N GLY A 142 4.93 -21.89 24.65
CA GLY A 142 5.26 -22.75 23.52
C GLY A 142 5.77 -22.00 22.28
N LYS A 143 5.91 -22.75 21.19
CA LYS A 143 6.29 -22.24 19.87
C LYS A 143 5.01 -21.93 19.05
N PRO A 144 5.07 -20.98 18.10
CA PRO A 144 3.98 -20.75 17.16
C PRO A 144 3.62 -22.04 16.40
N LYS A 145 2.33 -22.31 16.28
CA LYS A 145 1.78 -23.37 15.42
C LYS A 145 1.69 -22.87 13.98
N PRO A 146 1.54 -23.75 12.97
CA PRO A 146 1.33 -23.31 11.58
C PRO A 146 0.14 -22.36 11.42
N ALA A 147 -0.90 -22.58 12.23
CA ALA A 147 -2.12 -21.77 12.24
C ALA A 147 -1.91 -20.35 12.82
N ASP A 148 -0.84 -20.15 13.60
CA ASP A 148 -0.39 -18.85 14.11
C ASP A 148 0.36 -18.03 13.04
N THR A 149 0.49 -18.53 11.82
CA THR A 149 0.92 -17.72 10.66
C THR A 149 -0.29 -17.42 9.80
N MET A 150 -0.49 -16.14 9.50
CA MET A 150 -1.62 -15.72 8.66
C MET A 150 -1.32 -15.98 7.18
N ASP A 151 -2.26 -16.62 6.48
CA ASP A 151 -2.22 -16.81 5.03
C ASP A 151 -2.76 -15.56 4.32
N ILE A 152 -1.84 -14.65 4.01
CA ILE A 152 -2.16 -13.35 3.41
C ILE A 152 -2.68 -13.52 1.98
N GLN A 153 -2.18 -14.49 1.23
CA GLN A 153 -2.52 -14.72 -0.17
C GLN A 153 -3.99 -15.13 -0.32
N ARG A 154 -4.52 -15.89 0.63
CA ARG A 154 -5.91 -16.38 0.58
C ARG A 154 -6.92 -15.41 1.19
N VAL A 155 -6.56 -14.74 2.29
CA VAL A 155 -7.53 -13.96 3.10
C VAL A 155 -7.37 -12.44 2.96
N GLY A 156 -6.23 -11.98 2.45
CA GLY A 156 -5.92 -10.55 2.30
C GLY A 156 -5.35 -9.91 3.57
N VAL A 157 -5.09 -8.60 3.50
CA VAL A 157 -4.40 -7.81 4.57
C VAL A 157 -5.30 -6.77 5.24
N SER A 158 -6.63 -6.85 5.06
CA SER A 158 -7.52 -5.86 5.68
C SER A 158 -7.54 -6.00 7.20
N ALA A 159 -7.73 -4.87 7.88
CA ALA A 159 -7.77 -4.79 9.33
C ALA A 159 -8.83 -5.75 9.92
N GLU A 160 -9.99 -5.90 9.28
CA GLU A 160 -11.09 -6.79 9.69
C GLU A 160 -10.66 -8.25 9.70
N VAL A 161 -9.91 -8.65 8.69
CA VAL A 161 -9.41 -10.02 8.58
C VAL A 161 -8.32 -10.27 9.61
N ILE A 162 -7.38 -9.33 9.77
CA ILE A 162 -6.31 -9.44 10.79
C ILE A 162 -6.92 -9.52 12.19
N GLY A 163 -7.90 -8.67 12.50
CA GLY A 163 -8.61 -8.68 13.79
C GLY A 163 -9.35 -9.99 14.05
N LYS A 164 -10.02 -10.54 13.04
CA LYS A 164 -10.68 -11.86 13.14
C LYS A 164 -9.69 -12.99 13.36
N TRP A 165 -8.58 -13.00 12.63
CA TRP A 165 -7.52 -13.99 12.81
C TRP A 165 -6.91 -13.92 14.22
N ILE A 166 -6.68 -12.71 14.77
CA ILE A 166 -6.23 -12.53 16.15
C ILE A 166 -7.27 -13.08 17.13
N GLN A 167 -8.55 -12.78 16.92
CA GLN A 167 -9.64 -13.32 17.76
C GLN A 167 -9.63 -14.85 17.79
N GLU A 168 -9.44 -15.52 16.65
CA GLU A 168 -9.35 -16.99 16.58
C GLU A 168 -8.12 -17.57 17.29
N ARG A 169 -7.06 -16.78 17.52
CA ARG A 169 -5.82 -17.24 18.18
C ARG A 169 -5.71 -16.87 19.64
N THR A 170 -6.30 -15.74 20.05
CA THR A 170 -6.13 -15.20 21.40
C THR A 170 -7.43 -15.07 22.18
N ASP A 171 -8.59 -15.39 21.59
CA ASP A 171 -9.94 -15.18 22.17
C ASP A 171 -10.25 -13.71 22.53
N ILE A 172 -9.45 -12.77 22.02
CA ILE A 172 -9.63 -11.33 22.26
C ILE A 172 -10.35 -10.74 21.06
N GLN A 173 -11.58 -10.30 21.26
CA GLN A 173 -12.36 -9.65 20.22
C GLN A 173 -11.96 -8.17 20.08
N ILE A 174 -11.41 -7.80 18.91
CA ILE A 174 -11.03 -6.43 18.59
C ILE A 174 -12.06 -5.84 17.63
N ARG A 175 -12.80 -4.81 18.08
CA ARG A 175 -13.69 -4.03 17.19
C ARG A 175 -12.87 -2.99 16.46
N ILE A 176 -12.87 -3.03 15.13
CA ILE A 176 -12.00 -2.18 14.32
C ILE A 176 -12.69 -0.86 14.02
N PHE A 177 -11.98 0.23 14.29
CA PHE A 177 -12.42 1.59 13.99
C PHE A 177 -11.46 2.21 12.96
N ARG A 178 -11.95 2.45 11.75
CA ARG A 178 -11.17 3.09 10.69
C ARG A 178 -11.16 4.61 10.93
N PRO A 179 -9.98 5.27 10.96
CA PRO A 179 -9.95 6.72 11.09
C PRO A 179 -10.65 7.36 9.89
N PRO A 180 -11.46 8.43 10.08
CA PRO A 180 -12.13 9.12 8.99
C PRO A 180 -11.08 9.70 8.03
N ASN A 181 -11.26 9.47 6.73
CA ASN A 181 -10.35 10.01 5.72
C ASN A 181 -10.64 11.50 5.48
N TYR A 182 -9.90 12.37 6.18
CA TYR A 182 -9.98 13.82 6.00
C TYR A 182 -9.54 14.29 4.60
N SER A 183 -8.70 13.53 3.89
CA SER A 183 -8.27 13.92 2.54
C SER A 183 -9.44 13.93 1.57
N ALA A 184 -10.35 12.96 1.69
CA ALA A 184 -11.56 12.89 0.87
C ALA A 184 -12.50 14.06 1.19
N THR A 185 -12.71 14.36 2.47
CA THR A 185 -13.55 15.49 2.90
C THR A 185 -12.99 16.83 2.41
N VAL A 186 -11.68 17.05 2.55
CA VAL A 186 -11.02 18.27 2.06
C VAL A 186 -11.11 18.36 0.53
N ALA A 187 -10.94 17.25 -0.19
CA ALA A 187 -11.08 17.24 -1.64
C ALA A 187 -12.52 17.59 -2.08
N ILE A 188 -13.54 17.06 -1.40
CA ILE A 188 -14.95 17.38 -1.68
C ILE A 188 -15.24 18.85 -1.40
N LEU A 189 -14.74 19.39 -0.27
CA LEU A 189 -14.90 20.80 0.07
C LEU A 189 -14.20 21.71 -0.94
N MET A 190 -12.98 21.36 -1.35
CA MET A 190 -12.23 22.11 -2.37
C MET A 190 -12.94 22.06 -3.73
N LEU A 191 -13.44 20.90 -4.14
CA LEU A 191 -14.20 20.75 -5.38
C LEU A 191 -15.48 21.59 -5.36
N THR A 192 -16.21 21.55 -4.25
CA THR A 192 -17.43 22.35 -4.06
C THR A 192 -17.13 23.84 -4.10
N ALA A 193 -16.05 24.28 -3.44
CA ALA A 193 -15.62 25.67 -3.46
C ALA A 193 -15.17 26.11 -4.86
N PHE A 194 -14.47 25.25 -5.60
CA PHE A 194 -14.02 25.54 -6.96
C PHE A 194 -15.19 25.64 -7.93
N VAL A 195 -16.11 24.67 -7.92
CA VAL A 195 -17.31 24.67 -8.76
C VAL A 195 -18.21 25.84 -8.39
N GLY A 196 -18.45 26.06 -7.09
CA GLY A 196 -19.25 27.19 -6.61
C GLY A 196 -18.64 28.55 -6.96
N GLY A 197 -17.31 28.69 -6.81
CA GLY A 197 -16.57 29.89 -7.20
C GLY A 197 -16.61 30.15 -8.71
N PHE A 198 -16.42 29.10 -9.52
CA PHE A 198 -16.52 29.20 -10.98
C PHE A 198 -17.93 29.62 -11.43
N LEU A 199 -18.98 29.02 -10.86
CA LEU A 199 -20.37 29.38 -11.14
C LEU A 199 -20.70 30.80 -10.67
N TYR A 200 -20.15 31.25 -9.54
CA TYR A 200 -20.34 32.62 -9.05
C TYR A 200 -19.68 33.65 -9.98
N LEU A 201 -18.42 33.42 -10.39
CA LEU A 201 -17.68 34.31 -11.29
C LEU A 201 -18.28 34.36 -12.70
N ARG A 202 -18.86 33.26 -13.18
CA ARG A 202 -19.52 33.16 -14.49
C ARG A 202 -21.04 33.24 -14.41
N ARG A 203 -21.63 33.74 -13.32
CA ARG A 203 -23.09 33.78 -13.10
C ARG A 203 -23.88 34.41 -14.25
N ASN A 204 -23.29 35.37 -14.96
CA ASN A 204 -23.93 36.08 -16.06
C ASN A 204 -23.66 35.47 -17.46
N ASN A 205 -22.87 34.40 -17.54
CA ASN A 205 -22.48 33.72 -18.79
C ASN A 205 -22.53 32.20 -18.61
N LEU A 206 -23.72 31.68 -18.29
CA LEU A 206 -23.98 30.24 -18.07
C LEU A 206 -24.30 29.49 -19.37
N ASP A 207 -24.17 30.13 -20.53
CA ASP A 207 -24.48 29.54 -21.85
C ASP A 207 -23.72 28.24 -22.13
N PHE A 208 -22.52 28.09 -21.56
CA PHE A 208 -21.74 26.86 -21.60
C PHE A 208 -22.49 25.66 -20.98
N LEU A 209 -23.20 25.85 -19.87
CA LEU A 209 -23.97 24.78 -19.20
C LEU A 209 -25.21 24.37 -19.99
N TYR A 210 -25.78 25.28 -20.78
CA TYR A 210 -26.93 24.98 -21.64
C TYR A 210 -26.53 24.34 -22.97
N ASN A 211 -25.24 24.29 -23.30
CA ASN A 211 -24.77 23.69 -24.53
C ASN A 211 -24.81 22.15 -24.48
N LYS A 212 -25.81 21.57 -25.16
CA LYS A 212 -26.00 20.11 -25.28
C LYS A 212 -24.78 19.39 -25.89
N GLN A 213 -24.07 20.04 -26.81
CA GLN A 213 -22.91 19.44 -27.48
C GLN A 213 -21.75 19.24 -26.52
N MET A 214 -21.56 20.17 -25.57
CA MET A 214 -20.53 20.06 -24.54
C MET A 214 -20.79 18.85 -23.63
N TRP A 215 -22.04 18.67 -23.18
CA TRP A 215 -22.40 17.50 -22.36
C TRP A 215 -22.25 16.19 -23.13
N GLY A 216 -22.62 16.17 -24.41
CA GLY A 216 -22.37 15.03 -25.29
C GLY A 216 -20.89 14.70 -25.41
N PHE A 217 -20.04 15.70 -25.65
CA PHE A 217 -18.59 15.53 -25.73
C PHE A 217 -18.00 15.01 -24.42
N LEU A 218 -18.41 15.55 -23.27
CA LEU A 218 -17.97 15.10 -21.95
C LEU A 218 -18.39 13.65 -21.66
N ALA A 219 -19.61 13.27 -22.02
CA ALA A 219 -20.11 11.91 -21.88
C ALA A 219 -19.30 10.92 -22.73
N VAL A 220 -18.95 11.30 -23.97
CA VAL A 220 -18.12 10.48 -24.85
C VAL A 220 -16.70 10.30 -24.29
N ILE A 221 -16.07 11.36 -23.77
CA ILE A 221 -14.77 11.26 -23.08
C ILE A 221 -14.85 10.30 -21.89
N PHE A 222 -15.91 10.40 -21.09
CA PHE A 222 -16.12 9.53 -19.94
C PHE A 222 -16.24 8.05 -20.37
N CYS A 223 -17.01 7.78 -21.44
CA CYS A 223 -17.09 6.44 -22.02
C CYS A 223 -15.73 5.91 -22.46
N PHE A 224 -14.90 6.72 -23.14
CA PHE A 224 -13.55 6.29 -23.53
C PHE A 224 -12.64 6.00 -22.34
N ALA A 225 -12.72 6.81 -21.27
CA ALA A 225 -11.99 6.55 -20.04
C ALA A 225 -12.40 5.22 -19.40
N MET A 226 -13.69 4.92 -19.34
CA MET A 226 -14.18 3.68 -18.73
C MET A 226 -13.86 2.44 -19.59
N VAL A 227 -14.05 2.51 -20.91
CA VAL A 227 -13.81 1.39 -21.83
C VAL A 227 -12.32 1.04 -21.94
N SER A 228 -11.41 2.02 -21.81
CA SER A 228 -9.97 1.77 -21.90
C SER A 228 -9.36 1.05 -20.68
N GLY A 229 -10.12 0.88 -19.59
CA GLY A 229 -9.67 0.17 -18.39
C GLY A 229 -9.20 1.06 -17.23
N GLN A 230 -9.58 2.35 -17.19
CA GLN A 230 -9.20 3.25 -16.09
C GLN A 230 -9.64 2.74 -14.70
N MET A 231 -10.80 2.07 -14.61
CA MET A 231 -11.26 1.49 -13.34
C MET A 231 -10.37 0.33 -12.87
N TRP A 232 -9.83 -0.46 -13.80
CA TRP A 232 -8.87 -1.51 -13.47
C TRP A 232 -7.59 -0.90 -12.89
N ASN A 233 -7.06 0.15 -13.53
CA ASN A 233 -5.90 0.89 -13.04
C ASN A 233 -6.13 1.48 -11.65
N HIS A 234 -7.29 2.10 -11.41
CA HIS A 234 -7.62 2.69 -10.11
C HIS A 234 -7.60 1.65 -8.99
N ILE A 235 -8.18 0.47 -9.21
CA ILE A 235 -8.28 -0.58 -8.18
C ILE A 235 -6.91 -1.25 -7.93
N ARG A 236 -6.13 -1.55 -8.98
CA ARG A 236 -4.91 -2.35 -8.86
C ARG A 236 -3.64 -1.51 -8.74
N SER A 237 -3.72 -0.22 -9.06
CA SER A 237 -2.59 0.73 -9.04
C SER A 237 -1.31 0.17 -9.68
N PRO A 238 -1.38 -0.29 -10.96
CA PRO A 238 -0.20 -0.80 -11.66
C PRO A 238 0.86 0.31 -11.87
N PRO A 239 2.12 -0.05 -12.14
CA PRO A 239 3.14 0.93 -12.49
C PRO A 239 2.80 1.67 -13.78
N PHE A 240 3.28 2.91 -13.91
CA PHE A 240 3.02 3.73 -15.10
C PHE A 240 3.68 3.16 -16.36
N VAL A 241 4.94 2.71 -16.22
CA VAL A 241 5.71 2.02 -17.27
C VAL A 241 6.56 0.93 -16.65
N HIS A 242 6.90 -0.10 -17.43
CA HIS A 242 7.80 -1.17 -17.01
C HIS A 242 9.07 -1.16 -17.85
N LYS A 243 10.21 -1.55 -17.27
CA LYS A 243 11.46 -1.75 -18.04
C LYS A 243 11.39 -3.15 -18.66
N GLY A 244 11.51 -3.25 -19.97
CA GLY A 244 11.59 -4.53 -20.68
C GLY A 244 12.87 -5.30 -20.34
N GLN A 245 12.88 -6.60 -20.67
CA GLN A 245 14.04 -7.49 -20.41
C GLN A 245 15.35 -7.00 -21.04
N ASN A 246 15.28 -6.21 -22.12
CA ASN A 246 16.45 -5.66 -22.82
C ASN A 246 16.89 -4.28 -22.29
N GLY A 247 16.37 -3.83 -21.14
CA GLY A 247 16.68 -2.51 -20.56
C GLY A 247 15.95 -1.32 -21.19
N GLY A 248 15.19 -1.54 -22.28
CA GLY A 248 14.31 -0.54 -22.89
C GLY A 248 13.02 -0.30 -22.10
N ILE A 249 12.30 0.79 -22.39
CA ILE A 249 11.01 1.11 -21.76
C ILE A 249 9.89 0.39 -22.53
N ALA A 250 9.12 -0.47 -21.85
CA ALA A 250 7.99 -1.19 -22.41
C ALA A 250 6.67 -0.47 -22.11
N TYR A 251 5.99 0.01 -23.15
CA TYR A 251 4.72 0.76 -23.05
C TYR A 251 3.47 -0.12 -22.96
N ILE A 252 3.58 -1.40 -23.34
CA ILE A 252 2.47 -2.37 -23.31
C ILE A 252 2.88 -3.54 -22.44
N HIS A 253 1.98 -4.02 -21.59
CA HIS A 253 2.25 -5.18 -20.75
C HIS A 253 2.23 -6.49 -21.57
N GLY A 254 3.25 -7.34 -21.39
CA GLY A 254 3.39 -8.58 -22.17
C GLY A 254 2.45 -9.73 -21.79
N SER A 255 1.66 -9.59 -20.72
CA SER A 255 0.66 -10.57 -20.30
C SER A 255 -0.75 -10.00 -20.40
N SER A 256 -1.71 -10.84 -20.80
CA SER A 256 -3.13 -10.52 -20.91
C SER A 256 -3.81 -10.17 -19.58
N GLN A 257 -3.25 -10.62 -18.45
CA GLN A 257 -3.82 -10.39 -17.11
C GLN A 257 -3.38 -9.05 -16.49
N GLY A 258 -2.34 -8.40 -17.04
CA GLY A 258 -1.80 -7.15 -16.53
C GLY A 258 -1.95 -6.00 -17.52
N GLN A 259 -2.01 -4.77 -17.03
CA GLN A 259 -2.11 -3.56 -17.84
C GLN A 259 -1.23 -2.46 -17.21
N LEU A 260 -0.62 -1.63 -18.05
CA LEU A 260 0.11 -0.44 -17.61
C LEU A 260 -0.79 0.80 -17.71
N VAL A 261 -0.52 1.83 -16.89
CA VAL A 261 -1.32 3.07 -16.93
C VAL A 261 -1.20 3.76 -18.30
N ILE A 262 0.00 3.79 -18.89
CA ILE A 262 0.22 4.37 -20.21
C ILE A 262 -0.57 3.63 -21.31
N GLU A 263 -0.74 2.32 -21.17
CA GLU A 263 -1.47 1.47 -22.12
C GLU A 263 -2.94 1.89 -22.23
N THR A 264 -3.56 2.29 -21.11
CA THR A 264 -4.93 2.81 -21.08
C THR A 264 -5.09 4.08 -21.90
N TYR A 265 -4.13 5.02 -21.82
CA TYR A 265 -4.18 6.24 -22.63
C TYR A 265 -4.01 5.96 -24.12
N ILE A 266 -3.15 5.01 -24.47
CA ILE A 266 -2.97 4.56 -25.86
C ILE A 266 -4.29 3.98 -26.37
N VAL A 267 -4.90 3.03 -25.64
CA VAL A 267 -6.18 2.41 -26.03
C VAL A 267 -7.31 3.44 -26.10
N MET A 268 -7.36 4.40 -25.17
CA MET A 268 -8.33 5.49 -25.19
C MET A 268 -8.22 6.31 -26.49
N PHE A 269 -7.00 6.70 -26.86
CA PHE A 269 -6.73 7.45 -28.08
C PHE A 269 -7.13 6.67 -29.34
N LEU A 270 -6.77 5.38 -29.42
CA LEU A 270 -7.11 4.54 -30.57
C LEU A 270 -8.63 4.40 -30.75
N ASN A 271 -9.37 4.19 -29.66
CA ASN A 271 -10.84 4.13 -29.71
C ASN A 271 -11.45 5.48 -30.10
N ALA A 272 -10.91 6.59 -29.60
CA ALA A 272 -11.38 7.93 -29.96
C ALA A 272 -11.19 8.21 -31.46
N MET A 273 -10.04 7.81 -32.02
CA MET A 273 -9.78 7.92 -33.45
C MET A 273 -10.77 7.07 -34.26
N ILE A 274 -10.98 5.79 -33.91
CA ILE A 274 -11.96 4.93 -34.61
C ILE A 274 -13.35 5.56 -34.60
N VAL A 275 -13.82 6.07 -33.47
CA VAL A 275 -15.13 6.74 -33.37
C VAL A 275 -15.17 8.03 -34.19
N ALA A 276 -14.11 8.83 -34.21
CA ALA A 276 -14.03 10.00 -35.07
C ALA A 276 -14.14 9.63 -36.57
N GLY A 277 -13.49 8.54 -36.99
CA GLY A 277 -13.62 8.01 -38.34
C GLY A 277 -15.04 7.54 -38.68
N MET A 278 -15.72 6.89 -37.73
CA MET A 278 -17.13 6.51 -37.87
C MET A 278 -18.06 7.73 -37.97
N ILE A 279 -17.83 8.78 -37.18
CA ILE A 279 -18.61 10.03 -37.26
C ILE A 279 -18.44 10.67 -38.64
N LEU A 280 -17.21 10.78 -39.15
CA LEU A 280 -16.94 11.32 -40.48
C LEU A 280 -17.64 10.52 -41.59
N LEU A 281 -17.69 9.19 -41.46
CA LEU A 281 -18.43 8.33 -42.38
C LEU A 281 -19.94 8.59 -42.32
N THR A 282 -20.51 8.72 -41.13
CA THR A 282 -21.95 9.00 -40.98
C THR A 282 -22.31 10.39 -41.50
N GLU A 283 -21.52 11.42 -41.17
CA GLU A 283 -21.77 12.80 -41.63
C GLU A 283 -21.58 12.95 -43.15
N SER A 284 -20.74 12.13 -43.78
CA SER A 284 -20.54 12.17 -45.23
C SER A 284 -21.82 11.98 -46.04
N GLY A 285 -22.79 11.23 -45.51
CA GLY A 285 -24.09 10.98 -46.15
C GLY A 285 -25.10 12.12 -46.02
N TRP A 286 -24.89 13.05 -45.08
CA TRP A 286 -25.76 14.20 -44.83
C TRP A 286 -25.24 15.50 -45.46
N GLN A 287 -24.07 15.44 -46.11
CA GLN A 287 -23.42 16.62 -46.66
C GLN A 287 -24.08 17.09 -47.96
N SER A 288 -24.37 18.40 -48.06
CA SER A 288 -25.00 18.99 -49.25
C SER A 288 -24.09 19.00 -50.48
N ASP A 289 -22.78 19.18 -50.26
CA ASP A 289 -21.75 19.16 -51.31
C ASP A 289 -21.24 17.73 -51.55
N PRO A 290 -21.48 17.11 -52.73
CA PRO A 290 -21.08 15.73 -53.00
C PRO A 290 -19.56 15.51 -52.97
N ARG A 291 -18.77 16.54 -53.31
CA ARG A 291 -17.30 16.48 -53.26
C ARG A 291 -16.80 16.42 -51.81
N LYS A 292 -17.35 17.24 -50.91
CA LYS A 292 -16.99 17.25 -49.49
C LYS A 292 -17.43 15.96 -48.80
N GLY A 293 -18.62 15.45 -49.12
CA GLY A 293 -19.10 14.15 -48.64
C GLY A 293 -18.17 13.01 -49.06
N LYS A 294 -17.78 12.94 -50.34
CA LYS A 294 -16.82 11.92 -50.81
C LYS A 294 -15.48 11.97 -50.10
N ILE A 295 -14.91 13.16 -49.89
CA ILE A 295 -13.64 13.32 -49.18
C ILE A 295 -13.78 12.87 -47.72
N ALA A 296 -14.83 13.30 -47.02
CA ALA A 296 -15.10 12.90 -45.64
C ALA A 296 -15.28 11.38 -45.50
N ALA A 297 -15.99 10.75 -46.46
CA ALA A 297 -16.18 9.30 -46.47
C ALA A 297 -14.85 8.54 -46.65
N VAL A 298 -14.01 8.97 -47.60
CA VAL A 298 -12.71 8.34 -47.85
C VAL A 298 -11.79 8.51 -46.64
N VAL A 299 -11.70 9.71 -46.07
CA VAL A 299 -10.89 9.98 -44.88
C VAL A 299 -11.39 9.16 -43.69
N GLY A 300 -12.71 9.12 -43.45
CA GLY A 300 -13.30 8.33 -42.37
C GLY A 300 -13.03 6.83 -42.52
N LEU A 301 -13.14 6.29 -43.74
CA LEU A 301 -12.84 4.88 -44.03
C LEU A 301 -11.38 4.53 -43.77
N VAL A 302 -10.45 5.35 -44.27
CA VAL A 302 -9.01 5.16 -44.04
C VAL A 302 -8.69 5.21 -42.55
N LEU A 303 -9.28 6.16 -41.84
CA LEU A 303 -9.05 6.34 -40.42
C LEU A 303 -9.54 5.13 -39.62
N VAL A 304 -10.76 4.64 -39.86
CA VAL A 304 -11.28 3.43 -39.22
C VAL A 304 -10.39 2.22 -39.56
N ALA A 305 -10.06 2.01 -40.83
CA ALA A 305 -9.26 0.86 -41.27
C ALA A 305 -7.86 0.81 -40.60
N VAL A 306 -7.16 1.94 -40.55
CA VAL A 306 -5.81 2.05 -39.98
C VAL A 306 -5.83 1.85 -38.46
N PHE A 307 -6.67 2.62 -37.74
CA PHE A 307 -6.68 2.57 -36.27
C PHE A 307 -7.30 1.28 -35.73
N PHE A 308 -8.30 0.72 -36.42
CA PHE A 308 -8.82 -0.61 -36.10
C PHE A 308 -7.78 -1.70 -36.35
N SER A 309 -6.95 -1.58 -37.40
CA SER A 309 -5.85 -2.52 -37.56
C SER A 309 -4.80 -2.40 -36.46
N LEU A 310 -4.52 -1.18 -35.98
CA LEU A 310 -3.51 -0.94 -34.96
C LEU A 310 -3.97 -1.50 -33.60
N ILE A 311 -5.24 -1.31 -33.24
CA ILE A 311 -5.79 -1.90 -32.00
C ILE A 311 -5.75 -3.43 -32.02
N LEU A 312 -5.97 -4.04 -33.20
CA LEU A 312 -5.88 -5.49 -33.40
C LEU A 312 -4.45 -6.02 -33.25
N SER A 313 -3.45 -5.31 -33.80
CA SER A 313 -2.03 -5.67 -33.66
C SER A 313 -1.59 -5.61 -32.20
N ILE A 314 -1.96 -4.55 -31.46
CA ILE A 314 -1.70 -4.46 -30.00
C ILE A 314 -2.37 -5.61 -29.25
N PHE A 315 -3.65 -5.89 -29.57
CA PHE A 315 -4.38 -6.98 -28.94
C PHE A 315 -3.71 -8.34 -29.18
N ARG A 316 -3.26 -8.61 -30.40
CA ARG A 316 -2.55 -9.84 -30.76
C ARG A 316 -1.21 -9.98 -30.05
N SER A 317 -0.45 -8.89 -29.91
CA SER A 317 0.80 -8.89 -29.13
C SER A 317 0.57 -9.30 -27.68
N LYS A 318 -0.60 -8.98 -27.12
CA LYS A 318 -0.96 -9.29 -25.73
C LYS A 318 -1.64 -10.67 -25.58
N ALA A 319 -2.41 -11.08 -26.58
CA ALA A 319 -3.08 -12.37 -26.68
C ALA A 319 -2.47 -13.18 -27.83
N GLN A 320 -1.32 -13.83 -27.57
CA GLN A 320 -0.52 -14.55 -28.58
C GLN A 320 -1.28 -15.65 -29.34
N GLY A 321 -2.43 -16.12 -28.83
CA GLY A 321 -3.29 -17.09 -29.49
C GLY A 321 -4.31 -16.51 -30.47
N TYR A 322 -4.36 -15.19 -30.69
CA TYR A 322 -5.37 -14.57 -31.57
C TYR A 322 -4.97 -14.68 -33.07
N PRO A 323 -5.79 -15.32 -33.92
CA PRO A 323 -5.37 -15.70 -35.27
C PRO A 323 -5.56 -14.61 -36.34
N TYR A 324 -6.41 -13.61 -36.09
CA TYR A 324 -6.81 -12.62 -37.11
C TYR A 324 -5.90 -11.38 -37.10
N SER A 325 -5.61 -10.86 -38.29
CA SER A 325 -4.93 -9.58 -38.53
C SER A 325 -5.60 -8.85 -39.69
N PHE A 326 -5.59 -7.52 -39.68
CA PHE A 326 -6.20 -6.72 -40.75
C PHE A 326 -5.14 -6.17 -41.71
N LEU A 327 -4.50 -5.03 -41.42
CA LEU A 327 -3.47 -4.39 -42.25
C LEU A 327 -2.06 -4.54 -41.66
N PHE A 328 -1.94 -4.41 -40.35
CA PHE A 328 -0.70 -4.52 -39.60
C PHE A 328 -0.68 -5.85 -38.82
N LYS A 329 0.50 -6.45 -38.72
CA LYS A 329 0.72 -7.69 -37.96
C LYS A 329 1.03 -7.42 -36.50
#